data_AF-A0A0N1B5F4-F1
#
_entry.id   AF-A0A0N1B5F4-F1
#
_cell.length_a   1.000
_cell.length_b   1.000
_cell.length_c   1.000
_cell.angle_alpha   90.00
_cell.angle_beta   90.00
_cell.angle_gamma   90.00
#
_symmetry.space_group_name_H-M   'P 1'
#
loop_
_entity.id
_entity.type
_entity.pdbx_description
1 polymer ?
#
loop_
_entity_poly.entity_id
_entity_poly.type
_entity_poly.pdbx_seq_one_letter_code
_entity_poly.pdbx_strand_id
1 'polypeptide(L)'
;MRITLGSLLAASLFIQVAAQAPTAAPAAAPEPTPVGKWHTIDDNDGKPRGVVEIIEKNGVLEGRITGTLRAGESLDSVCEVCPGNRKGKKMLGMLILSGLKKEGQGAAAVWTGGEILDPDNGKLYRVKLELENGGRTLKVRGYIGFSLLGRTQRWQRAPAS
;
A
#
# COMPACT_ATOMS: atom_id res chain seq x y z
N MET A 1 -25.57 85.77 -34.95
CA MET A 1 -25.72 84.30 -34.91
C MET A 1 -24.34 83.69 -35.15
N ARG A 2 -23.63 83.26 -34.09
CA ARG A 2 -22.35 82.55 -34.18
C ARG A 2 -22.60 81.13 -33.70
N ILE A 3 -22.38 80.16 -34.57
CA ILE A 3 -22.55 78.72 -34.27
C ILE A 3 -21.18 78.18 -33.93
N THR A 4 -20.99 77.73 -32.69
CA THR A 4 -19.87 76.87 -32.28
C THR A 4 -20.30 75.42 -32.43
N LEU A 5 -19.65 74.65 -33.30
CA LEU A 5 -19.82 73.20 -33.39
C LEU A 5 -18.58 72.51 -32.81
N GLY A 6 -18.81 71.70 -31.77
CA GLY A 6 -17.79 71.09 -30.92
C GLY A 6 -17.09 69.88 -31.55
N SER A 7 -15.84 69.69 -31.13
CA SER A 7 -15.02 68.52 -31.42
C SER A 7 -15.61 67.25 -30.81
N LEU A 8 -15.86 66.24 -31.65
CA LEU A 8 -16.15 64.88 -31.23
C LEU A 8 -14.82 64.12 -31.07
N LEU A 9 -14.42 63.84 -29.83
CA LEU A 9 -13.34 62.90 -29.50
C LEU A 9 -13.89 61.48 -29.57
N ALA A 10 -13.51 60.72 -30.59
CA ALA A 10 -13.79 59.29 -30.67
C ALA A 10 -12.72 58.50 -29.87
N ALA A 11 -13.07 58.05 -28.67
CA ALA A 11 -12.21 57.17 -27.87
C ALA A 11 -12.28 55.73 -28.42
N SER A 12 -11.19 55.25 -29.02
CA SER A 12 -11.08 53.87 -29.51
C SER A 12 -10.64 52.95 -28.37
N LEU A 13 -11.52 52.05 -27.93
CA LEU A 13 -11.18 50.97 -27.00
C LEU A 13 -10.43 49.85 -27.74
N PHE A 14 -9.14 49.69 -27.47
CA PHE A 14 -8.39 48.50 -27.84
C PHE A 14 -8.66 47.39 -26.81
N ILE A 15 -9.42 46.36 -27.19
CA ILE A 15 -9.57 45.13 -26.40
C ILE A 15 -8.28 44.31 -26.57
N GLN A 16 -7.39 44.36 -25.58
CA GLN A 16 -6.18 43.53 -25.54
C GLN A 16 -6.58 42.10 -25.11
N VAL A 17 -6.57 41.16 -26.05
CA VAL A 17 -6.71 39.73 -25.76
C VAL A 17 -5.36 39.20 -25.27
N ALA A 18 -5.21 39.03 -23.96
CA ALA A 18 -4.02 38.41 -23.37
C ALA A 18 -4.04 36.89 -23.68
N ALA A 19 -3.09 36.42 -24.49
CA ALA A 19 -2.90 34.99 -24.74
C ALA A 19 -2.42 34.31 -23.45
N GLN A 20 -3.30 33.54 -22.81
CA GLN A 20 -2.95 32.74 -21.63
C GLN A 20 -2.27 31.44 -22.10
N ALA A 21 -1.00 31.25 -21.75
CA ALA A 21 -0.30 29.99 -21.98
C ALA A 21 -0.94 28.88 -21.11
N PRO A 22 -1.10 27.65 -21.63
CA PRO A 22 -1.66 26.54 -20.86
C PRO A 22 -0.73 26.19 -19.69
N THR A 23 -1.21 26.37 -18.47
CA THR A 23 -0.55 25.89 -17.26
C THR A 23 -0.69 24.38 -17.20
N ALA A 24 0.41 23.66 -17.42
CA ALA A 24 0.44 22.22 -17.21
C ALA A 24 0.19 21.92 -15.72
N ALA A 25 -0.90 21.21 -15.42
CA ALA A 25 -1.18 20.76 -14.06
C ALA A 25 -0.08 19.78 -13.58
N PRO A 26 0.36 19.84 -12.31
CA PRO A 26 1.31 18.87 -11.78
C PRO A 26 0.74 17.46 -11.89
N ALA A 27 1.53 16.52 -12.43
CA ALA A 27 1.18 15.11 -12.39
C ALA A 27 1.08 14.65 -10.92
N ALA A 28 -0.06 14.08 -10.54
CA ALA A 28 -0.25 13.54 -9.20
C ALA A 28 0.76 12.42 -8.95
N ALA A 29 1.46 12.48 -7.81
CA ALA A 29 2.32 11.39 -7.38
C ALA A 29 1.48 10.10 -7.21
N PRO A 30 2.01 8.93 -7.57
CA PRO A 30 1.28 7.67 -7.43
C PRO A 30 0.88 7.45 -5.97
N GLU A 31 -0.38 7.05 -5.74
CA GLU A 31 -0.85 6.73 -4.38
C GLU A 31 -0.03 5.58 -3.79
N PRO A 32 0.35 5.65 -2.51
CA PRO A 32 1.06 4.56 -1.86
C PRO A 32 0.18 3.31 -1.83
N THR A 33 0.81 2.15 -2.11
CA THR A 33 0.14 0.84 -2.19
C THR A 33 0.89 -0.20 -1.32
N PRO A 34 0.21 -1.24 -0.80
CA PRO A 34 0.88 -2.36 -0.15
C PRO A 34 1.74 -3.20 -1.09
N VAL A 35 1.61 -3.05 -2.42
CA VAL A 35 2.42 -3.80 -3.39
C VAL A 35 3.92 -3.54 -3.18
N GLY A 36 4.71 -4.61 -3.27
CA GLY A 36 6.16 -4.61 -3.10
C GLY A 36 6.65 -5.53 -1.98
N LYS A 37 7.93 -5.41 -1.64
CA LYS A 37 8.60 -6.24 -0.63
C LYS A 37 8.62 -5.56 0.73
N TRP A 38 8.40 -6.36 1.76
CA TRP A 38 8.29 -5.93 3.16
C TRP A 38 9.16 -6.81 4.06
N HIS A 39 9.91 -6.18 4.95
CA HIS A 39 10.56 -6.83 6.07
C HIS A 39 9.54 -6.98 7.20
N THR A 40 9.22 -8.22 7.54
CA THR A 40 8.41 -8.52 8.72
C THR A 40 9.24 -8.29 9.97
N ILE A 41 8.61 -7.78 11.03
CA ILE A 41 9.27 -7.51 12.30
C ILE A 41 8.74 -8.50 13.32
N ASP A 42 9.63 -9.13 14.08
CA ASP A 42 9.25 -9.96 15.20
C ASP A 42 8.79 -9.10 16.38
N ASP A 43 7.59 -9.36 16.90
CA ASP A 43 7.04 -8.60 18.02
C ASP A 43 7.74 -8.94 19.36
N ASN A 44 8.45 -10.08 19.43
CA ASN A 44 9.12 -10.51 20.65
C ASN A 44 10.45 -9.79 20.88
N ASP A 45 11.25 -9.60 19.83
CA ASP A 45 12.60 -9.03 19.92
C ASP A 45 12.81 -7.78 19.05
N GLY A 46 11.81 -7.37 18.27
CA GLY A 46 11.85 -6.19 17.41
C GLY A 46 12.72 -6.34 16.16
N LYS A 47 13.26 -7.53 15.87
CA LYS A 47 14.19 -7.73 14.76
C LYS A 47 13.48 -8.08 13.47
N PRO A 48 14.06 -7.73 12.30
CA PRO A 48 13.58 -8.22 11.02
C PRO A 48 13.62 -9.76 10.98
N ARG A 49 12.50 -10.37 10.62
CA ARG A 49 12.35 -11.83 10.58
C ARG A 49 12.44 -12.36 9.16
N GLY A 50 11.58 -11.88 8.26
CA GLY A 50 11.52 -12.38 6.90
C GLY A 50 11.16 -11.30 5.89
N VAL A 51 11.15 -11.70 4.62
CA VAL A 51 10.76 -10.86 3.49
C VAL A 51 9.49 -11.41 2.89
N VAL A 52 8.46 -10.58 2.79
CA VAL A 52 7.19 -10.89 2.15
C VAL A 52 7.00 -9.98 0.96
N GLU A 53 6.75 -10.57 -0.21
CA GLU A 53 6.37 -9.84 -1.42
C GLU A 53 4.86 -9.86 -1.59
N ILE A 54 4.27 -8.67 -1.67
CA ILE A 54 2.85 -8.47 -1.94
C ILE A 54 2.68 -8.04 -3.39
N ILE A 55 1.79 -8.74 -4.09
CA ILE A 55 1.39 -8.43 -5.47
C ILE A 55 -0.12 -8.24 -5.54
N GLU A 56 -0.57 -7.52 -6.57
CA GLU A 56 -1.97 -7.32 -6.87
C GLU A 56 -2.35 -8.04 -8.17
N LYS A 57 -3.45 -8.79 -8.14
CA LYS A 57 -4.05 -9.42 -9.32
C LYS A 57 -5.53 -9.11 -9.33
N ASN A 58 -6.00 -8.44 -10.37
CA ASN A 58 -7.42 -8.11 -10.55
C ASN A 58 -8.06 -7.43 -9.32
N GLY A 59 -7.35 -6.48 -8.68
CA GLY A 59 -7.83 -5.77 -7.50
C GLY A 59 -7.72 -6.53 -6.18
N VAL A 60 -7.09 -7.72 -6.18
CA VAL A 60 -6.92 -8.57 -5.00
C VAL A 60 -5.44 -8.72 -4.67
N LEU A 61 -5.09 -8.45 -3.41
CA LEU A 61 -3.73 -8.64 -2.92
C LEU A 61 -3.47 -10.08 -2.47
N GLU A 62 -2.29 -10.56 -2.83
CA GLU A 62 -1.69 -11.81 -2.38
C GLU A 62 -0.27 -11.52 -1.89
N GLY A 63 0.19 -12.24 -0.86
CA GLY A 63 1.54 -12.07 -0.31
C GLY A 63 2.25 -13.40 -0.06
N ARG A 64 3.52 -13.47 -0.47
CA ARG A 64 4.35 -14.68 -0.39
C ARG A 64 5.64 -14.43 0.35
N ILE A 65 6.12 -15.44 1.07
CA ILE A 65 7.46 -15.41 1.67
C ILE A 65 8.50 -15.52 0.56
N THR A 66 9.42 -14.56 0.48
CA THR A 66 10.50 -14.53 -0.51
C THR A 66 11.89 -14.52 0.11
N GLY A 67 12.00 -14.42 1.43
CA GLY A 67 13.28 -14.29 2.11
C GLY A 67 13.18 -14.47 3.63
N THR A 68 14.31 -14.81 4.26
CA THR A 68 14.50 -14.75 5.71
C THR A 68 15.61 -13.75 6.00
N LEU A 69 15.49 -13.06 7.12
CA LEU A 69 16.48 -12.11 7.65
C LEU A 69 17.07 -12.64 8.97
N ARG A 70 16.63 -13.81 9.45
CA ARG A 70 17.19 -14.46 10.62
C ARG A 70 18.45 -15.23 10.25
N ALA A 71 19.50 -15.00 11.03
CA ALA A 71 20.74 -15.76 10.90
C ALA A 71 20.50 -17.25 11.20
N GLY A 72 20.99 -18.13 10.32
CA GLY A 72 20.90 -19.58 10.50
C GLY A 72 19.55 -20.21 10.13
N GLU A 73 18.57 -19.43 9.69
CA GLU A 73 17.30 -19.97 9.19
C GLU A 73 17.40 -20.30 7.70
N SER A 74 16.93 -21.48 7.30
CA SER A 74 16.87 -21.88 5.90
C SER A 74 15.47 -21.65 5.33
N LEU A 75 15.41 -21.01 4.16
CA LEU A 75 14.20 -20.85 3.36
C LEU A 75 13.67 -22.17 2.77
N ASP A 76 14.49 -23.21 2.76
CA ASP A 76 14.09 -24.56 2.36
C ASP A 76 13.39 -25.32 3.49
N SER A 77 13.30 -24.76 4.69
CA SER A 77 12.50 -25.32 5.78
C SER A 77 11.04 -25.47 5.36
N VAL A 78 10.41 -26.52 5.86
CA VAL A 78 9.00 -26.84 5.58
C VAL A 78 8.13 -26.47 6.77
N CYS A 79 6.89 -26.04 6.50
CA CYS A 79 5.94 -25.73 7.56
C CYS A 79 5.17 -27.01 7.98
N GLU A 80 5.57 -27.60 9.10
CA GLU A 80 4.93 -28.82 9.64
C GLU A 80 3.58 -28.56 10.32
N VAL A 81 3.38 -27.37 10.87
CA VAL A 81 2.15 -26.98 11.58
C VAL A 81 1.11 -26.36 10.66
N CYS A 82 1.48 -25.99 9.43
CA CYS A 82 0.58 -25.35 8.50
C CYS A 82 -0.57 -26.29 8.08
N PRO A 83 -1.77 -25.75 7.81
CA PRO A 83 -2.94 -26.56 7.53
C PRO A 83 -3.02 -26.94 6.05
N GLY A 84 -3.70 -28.05 5.78
CA GLY A 84 -4.10 -28.48 4.43
C GLY A 84 -2.90 -28.67 3.48
N ASN A 85 -3.00 -28.11 2.28
CA ASN A 85 -2.01 -28.26 1.22
C ASN A 85 -0.67 -27.54 1.50
N ARG A 86 -0.58 -26.74 2.57
CA ARG A 86 0.63 -26.05 3.01
C ARG A 86 1.44 -26.87 4.01
N LYS A 87 0.88 -27.93 4.58
CA LYS A 87 1.62 -28.84 5.48
C LYS A 87 2.78 -29.50 4.74
N GLY A 88 3.97 -29.48 5.34
CA GLY A 88 5.18 -30.06 4.75
C GLY A 88 5.65 -29.37 3.47
N LYS A 89 5.17 -28.15 3.19
CA LYS A 89 5.62 -27.33 2.05
C LYS A 89 6.69 -26.34 2.49
N LYS A 90 7.61 -26.04 1.57
CA LYS A 90 8.65 -25.04 1.78
C LYS A 90 8.05 -23.69 2.17
N MET A 91 8.72 -23.02 3.11
CA MET A 91 8.42 -21.66 3.50
C MET A 91 8.64 -20.69 2.33
N LEU A 92 9.72 -20.88 1.56
CA LEU A 92 9.96 -20.10 0.35
C LEU A 92 8.82 -20.25 -0.67
N GLY A 93 8.27 -19.11 -1.09
CA GLY A 93 7.18 -19.03 -2.05
C GLY A 93 5.79 -19.31 -1.45
N MET A 94 5.70 -19.64 -0.17
CA MET A 94 4.42 -19.93 0.49
C MET A 94 3.52 -18.70 0.47
N LEU A 95 2.28 -18.88 -0.01
CA LEU A 95 1.23 -17.87 0.06
C LEU A 95 0.73 -17.76 1.50
N ILE A 96 1.00 -16.61 2.13
CA ILE A 96 0.60 -16.33 3.51
C ILE A 96 -0.42 -15.22 3.62
N LEU A 97 -0.58 -14.35 2.62
CA LEU A 97 -1.64 -13.32 2.56
C LEU A 97 -2.49 -13.58 1.32
N SER A 98 -3.82 -13.53 1.45
CA SER A 98 -4.70 -13.74 0.31
C SER A 98 -6.05 -13.06 0.47
N GLY A 99 -6.64 -12.62 -0.64
CA GLY A 99 -8.03 -12.19 -0.70
C GLY A 99 -8.30 -10.75 -0.23
N LEU A 100 -7.26 -9.95 0.02
CA LEU A 100 -7.47 -8.59 0.49
C LEU A 100 -7.85 -7.65 -0.65
N LYS A 101 -8.86 -6.83 -0.42
CA LYS A 101 -9.35 -5.83 -1.39
C LYS A 101 -9.29 -4.44 -0.79
N LYS A 102 -9.02 -3.44 -1.63
CA LYS A 102 -9.00 -2.02 -1.23
C LYS A 102 -10.41 -1.57 -0.87
N GLU A 103 -10.55 -0.90 0.26
CA GLU A 103 -11.73 -0.18 0.69
C GLU A 103 -11.34 1.27 1.02
N GLY A 104 -12.17 2.24 0.64
CA GLY A 104 -11.85 3.66 0.80
C GLY A 104 -10.86 4.20 -0.25
N GLN A 105 -10.44 5.45 -0.04
CA GLN A 105 -9.60 6.21 -0.98
C GLN A 105 -8.54 7.04 -0.22
N GLY A 106 -7.46 7.40 -0.91
CA GLY A 106 -6.38 8.23 -0.35
C GLY A 106 -5.80 7.68 0.95
N ALA A 107 -5.53 8.57 1.90
CA ALA A 107 -4.94 8.23 3.21
C ALA A 107 -5.84 7.36 4.11
N ALA A 108 -7.15 7.28 3.82
CA ALA A 108 -8.10 6.45 4.56
C ALA A 108 -8.24 5.04 3.96
N ALA A 109 -7.53 4.73 2.86
CA ALA A 109 -7.62 3.43 2.22
C ALA A 109 -7.08 2.31 3.13
N VAL A 110 -7.84 1.22 3.19
CA VAL A 110 -7.47 -0.01 3.90
C VAL A 110 -7.63 -1.21 2.98
N TRP A 111 -6.92 -2.30 3.26
CA TRP A 111 -7.12 -3.57 2.54
C TRP A 111 -7.60 -4.63 3.52
N THR A 112 -8.76 -5.22 3.25
CA THR A 112 -9.45 -6.12 4.20
C THR A 112 -10.20 -7.23 3.44
N GLY A 113 -10.91 -8.09 4.18
CA GLY A 113 -11.71 -9.20 3.64
C GLY A 113 -10.91 -10.46 3.34
N GLY A 114 -9.58 -10.43 3.52
CA GLY A 114 -8.69 -11.56 3.31
C GLY A 114 -8.22 -12.25 4.58
N GLU A 115 -7.28 -13.17 4.41
CA GLU A 115 -6.67 -13.96 5.47
C GLU A 115 -5.14 -13.84 5.46
N ILE A 116 -4.54 -14.03 6.65
CA ILE A 116 -3.11 -14.24 6.84
C ILE A 116 -2.86 -15.57 7.55
N LEU A 117 -1.92 -16.36 7.03
CA LEU A 117 -1.36 -17.53 7.69
C LEU A 117 -0.15 -17.13 8.53
N ASP A 118 -0.14 -17.51 9.80
CA ASP A 118 1.05 -17.48 10.65
C ASP A 118 1.75 -18.84 10.59
N PRO A 119 2.91 -18.96 9.93
CA PRO A 119 3.61 -20.24 9.81
C PRO A 119 4.19 -20.76 11.13
N ASP A 120 4.37 -19.89 12.14
CA ASP A 120 4.95 -20.28 13.43
C ASP A 120 3.97 -21.15 14.25
N ASN A 121 2.67 -20.96 14.04
CA ASN A 121 1.62 -21.72 14.75
C ASN A 121 0.59 -22.40 13.84
N GLY A 122 0.71 -22.21 12.52
CA GLY A 122 -0.16 -22.81 11.51
C GLY A 122 -1.59 -22.26 11.48
N LYS A 123 -1.87 -21.13 12.14
CA LYS A 123 -3.22 -20.59 12.23
C LYS A 123 -3.50 -19.57 11.12
N LEU A 124 -4.72 -19.58 10.64
CA LEU A 124 -5.27 -18.56 9.74
C LEU A 124 -6.00 -17.51 10.56
N TYR A 125 -5.78 -16.25 10.20
CA TYR A 125 -6.40 -15.09 10.81
C TYR A 125 -7.05 -14.24 9.74
N ARG A 126 -8.15 -13.55 10.07
CA ARG A 126 -8.59 -12.43 9.24
C ARG A 126 -7.53 -11.34 9.31
N VAL A 127 -7.31 -10.66 8.19
CA VAL A 127 -6.27 -9.64 8.10
C VAL A 127 -6.81 -8.32 7.56
N LYS A 128 -6.29 -7.24 8.13
CA LYS A 128 -6.46 -5.89 7.63
C LYS A 128 -5.10 -5.21 7.49
N LEU A 129 -4.89 -4.51 6.39
CA LEU A 129 -3.69 -3.73 6.10
C LEU A 129 -4.00 -2.23 6.06
N GLU A 130 -3.10 -1.45 6.65
CA GLU A 130 -3.10 0.01 6.56
C GLU A 130 -1.67 0.48 6.26
N LEU A 131 -1.54 1.49 5.40
CA LEU A 131 -0.26 2.12 5.15
C LEU A 131 -0.05 3.28 6.12
N GLU A 132 1.11 3.31 6.76
CA GLU A 132 1.56 4.38 7.65
C GLU A 132 2.80 5.06 7.04
N ASN A 133 3.15 6.24 7.54
CA ASN A 133 4.41 6.93 7.20
C ASN A 133 4.65 7.14 5.70
N GLY A 134 3.60 7.47 4.94
CA GLY A 134 3.68 7.66 3.49
C GLY A 134 3.95 6.37 2.71
N GLY A 135 3.57 5.20 3.26
CA GLY A 135 3.75 3.89 2.61
C GLY A 135 5.10 3.22 2.91
N ARG A 136 5.88 3.77 3.85
CA ARG A 136 7.12 3.15 4.34
C ARG A 136 6.87 2.06 5.38
N THR A 137 5.72 2.10 6.04
CA THR A 137 5.33 1.13 7.07
C THR A 137 3.98 0.51 6.69
N LEU A 138 3.89 -0.81 6.78
CA LEU A 138 2.64 -1.55 6.58
C LEU A 138 2.19 -2.09 7.92
N LYS A 139 1.06 -1.59 8.40
CA LYS A 139 0.41 -2.10 9.60
C LYS A 139 -0.42 -3.32 9.22
N VAL A 140 -0.05 -4.47 9.75
CA VAL A 140 -0.68 -5.77 9.49
C VAL A 140 -1.43 -6.22 10.74
N ARG A 141 -2.75 -6.15 10.72
CA ARG A 141 -3.60 -6.59 11.83
C ARG A 141 -4.20 -7.96 11.54
N GLY A 142 -3.75 -8.99 12.24
CA GLY A 142 -4.36 -10.33 12.24
C GLY A 142 -5.33 -10.48 13.43
N TYR A 143 -6.51 -11.07 13.22
CA TYR A 143 -7.52 -11.23 14.28
C TYR A 143 -8.44 -12.44 14.06
N ILE A 144 -9.06 -12.93 15.15
CA ILE A 144 -10.05 -14.02 15.16
C ILE A 144 -11.41 -13.42 15.55
N GLY A 145 -12.47 -13.72 14.79
CA GLY A 145 -13.76 -13.09 15.06
C GLY A 145 -13.64 -11.57 14.89
N PHE A 146 -14.05 -10.76 15.85
CA PHE A 146 -13.99 -9.29 15.73
C PHE A 146 -12.55 -8.76 15.77
N SER A 147 -12.29 -7.62 15.10
CA SER A 147 -10.94 -7.02 15.00
C SER A 147 -10.33 -6.58 16.33
N LEU A 148 -11.10 -6.60 17.43
CA LEU A 148 -10.62 -6.30 18.77
C LEU A 148 -9.72 -7.42 19.33
N LEU A 149 -9.98 -8.68 18.98
CA LEU A 149 -9.22 -9.84 19.45
C LEU A 149 -8.19 -10.27 18.42
N GLY A 150 -7.01 -9.67 18.49
CA GLY A 150 -5.94 -9.93 17.52
C GLY A 150 -4.67 -9.16 17.80
N ARG A 151 -3.67 -9.35 16.94
CA ARG A 151 -2.34 -8.74 17.04
C ARG A 151 -2.07 -7.83 15.86
N THR A 152 -1.26 -6.80 16.09
CA THR A 152 -0.80 -5.88 15.04
C THR A 152 0.70 -5.96 14.94
N GLN A 153 1.20 -6.17 13.72
CA GLN A 153 2.61 -6.01 13.39
C GLN A 153 2.80 -4.77 12.53
N ARG A 154 3.99 -4.17 12.58
CA ARG A 154 4.39 -3.11 11.66
C ARG A 154 5.57 -3.60 10.83
N TRP A 155 5.31 -3.89 9.57
CA TRP A 155 6.33 -4.29 8.62
C TRP A 155 6.97 -3.06 8.00
N GLN A 156 8.26 -3.15 7.68
CA GLN A 156 9.01 -2.06 7.06
C GLN A 156 9.19 -2.34 5.59
N ARG A 157 9.06 -1.32 4.74
CA ARG A 157 9.28 -1.49 3.31
C ARG A 157 10.74 -1.93 3.09
N ALA A 158 10.94 -2.99 2.32
CA ALA A 158 12.27 -3.48 2.00
C ALA A 158 13.01 -2.42 1.16
N PRO A 159 14.35 -2.28 1.33
CA PRO A 159 15.13 -1.40 0.49
C PRO A 159 15.04 -1.83 -0.99
N ALA A 160 15.08 -0.85 -1.90
CA ALA A 160 15.20 -1.13 -3.32
C ALA A 160 16.51 -1.89 -3.57
N SER A 161 16.41 -3.02 -4.26
CA SER A 161 17.55 -3.88 -4.64
C SER A 161 18.17 -3.38 -5.94
#